data_AF-A0A524J9Y6-F1
#
_entry.id   AF-A0A524J9Y6-F1
#
_cell.length_a   1.000
_cell.length_b   1.000
_cell.length_c   1.000
_cell.angle_alpha   90.00
_cell.angle_beta   90.00
_cell.angle_gamma   90.00
#
_symmetry.space_group_name_H-M   'P 1'
#
loop_
_entity.id
_entity.type
_entity.pdbx_description
1 polymer ?
#
loop_
_entity_poly.entity_id
_entity_poly.type
_entity_poly.pdbx_seq_one_letter_code
_entity_poly.pdbx_strand_id
1 'polypeptide(L)'
;ILKGTAAIVPMARIKANPALNHLKTVMYAPLKVKQRTLGMIILGHDEEVDFTAAELKLLTTIAFQSAAAIESAQLYQKGLKEARDREEAIKKIHEVSQKFVPQEFIKSLGKDKLTEVALGDQVEREVTVMFTDIRGFTTLSERLAPKENFLFINSFNKRMGPIIRKNEDFIMQYRGDGFMAIFPKGSQNALQASVEMHLALAEYNEERIAKNRLPVHIGIGMQNGKLIMGITGDVERMDAAIISDTVNTASRIEGLSKHYGTSILLTDLCKNNLSRPEAFDFRYLGPVQVQGKQKALDLYECINGDHVALRKHKLNTLGTFEQGMALYFKKEFAMAAVTFQQIVKMNPEDHTAKLFLNRAAHLITQEIGDDWKGVESISKK
;
A
#
# COMPACT_ATOMS: atom_id res chain seq x y z
N ILE A 1 73.75 -35.98 -6.72
CA ILE A 1 72.45 -36.27 -6.09
C ILE A 1 72.15 -35.11 -5.13
N LEU A 2 71.31 -34.16 -5.55
CA LEU A 2 70.96 -32.98 -4.76
C LEU A 2 70.04 -33.41 -3.60
N LYS A 3 70.53 -33.35 -2.37
CA LYS A 3 69.72 -33.53 -1.15
C LYS A 3 68.71 -32.39 -1.06
N GLY A 4 67.42 -32.72 -1.03
CA GLY A 4 66.34 -31.74 -0.88
C GLY A 4 66.49 -30.95 0.41
N THR A 5 66.30 -29.64 0.35
CA THR A 5 66.35 -28.75 1.52
C THR A 5 65.14 -28.98 2.42
N ALA A 6 65.37 -29.52 3.62
CA ALA A 6 64.40 -29.54 4.71
C ALA A 6 64.40 -28.17 5.40
N ALA A 7 63.24 -27.51 5.48
CA ALA A 7 63.10 -26.27 6.25
C ALA A 7 62.74 -26.64 7.70
N ILE A 8 63.69 -26.53 8.63
CA ILE A 8 63.56 -26.92 10.05
C ILE A 8 62.33 -26.25 10.68
N VAL A 9 61.30 -27.03 11.01
CA VAL A 9 60.27 -26.59 11.96
C VAL A 9 60.91 -26.59 13.35
N PRO A 10 60.79 -25.51 14.15
CA PRO A 10 61.41 -25.49 15.48
C PRO A 10 60.92 -26.68 16.32
N MET A 11 61.86 -27.53 16.77
CA MET A 11 61.60 -28.72 17.61
C MET A 11 60.68 -28.42 18.81
N ALA A 12 60.73 -27.19 19.33
CA ALA A 12 59.88 -26.71 20.42
C ALA A 12 58.37 -26.75 20.10
N ARG A 13 57.95 -26.49 18.85
CA ARG A 13 56.53 -26.56 18.45
C ARG A 13 56.02 -27.99 18.26
N ILE A 14 56.90 -28.92 17.90
CA ILE A 14 56.56 -30.33 17.73
C ILE A 14 56.41 -31.00 19.11
N LYS A 15 57.37 -30.77 20.02
CA LYS A 15 57.32 -31.29 21.42
C LYS A 15 56.16 -30.75 22.26
N ALA A 16 55.59 -29.60 21.90
CA ALA A 16 54.46 -28.99 22.60
C ALA A 16 53.10 -29.54 22.16
N ASN A 17 53.02 -30.37 21.11
CA ASN A 17 51.78 -30.96 20.64
C ASN A 17 51.64 -32.40 21.18
N PRO A 18 50.74 -32.66 22.15
CA PRO A 18 50.60 -33.98 22.77
C PRO A 18 50.34 -35.11 21.76
N ALA A 19 49.72 -34.79 20.63
CA ALA A 19 49.42 -35.75 19.57
C ALA A 19 50.66 -36.24 18.79
N LEU A 20 51.82 -35.59 18.92
CA LEU A 20 53.05 -35.97 18.21
C LEU A 20 54.12 -36.59 19.13
N ASN A 21 53.88 -36.64 20.44
CA ASN A 21 54.87 -37.06 21.43
C ASN A 21 55.26 -38.54 21.36
N HIS A 22 54.42 -39.38 20.75
CA HIS A 22 54.68 -40.80 20.57
C HIS A 22 55.52 -41.11 19.32
N LEU A 23 55.79 -40.10 18.48
CA LEU A 23 56.53 -40.26 17.22
C LEU A 23 58.03 -40.07 17.48
N LYS A 24 58.85 -41.06 17.10
CA LYS A 24 60.31 -41.01 17.18
C LYS A 24 60.95 -40.46 15.90
N THR A 25 60.32 -40.65 14.75
CA THR A 25 60.79 -40.07 13.48
C THR A 25 59.65 -39.46 12.69
N VAL A 26 59.90 -38.30 12.07
CA VAL A 26 58.87 -37.55 11.34
C VAL A 26 59.40 -36.98 10.03
N MET A 27 58.52 -36.98 9.03
CA MET A 27 58.66 -36.30 7.75
C MET A 27 57.48 -35.37 7.57
N TYR A 28 57.68 -34.20 7.00
CA TYR A 28 56.61 -33.25 6.77
C TYR A 28 56.73 -32.60 5.40
N ALA A 29 55.59 -32.22 4.85
CA ALA A 29 55.50 -31.42 3.64
C ALA A 29 54.52 -30.27 3.85
N PRO A 30 54.88 -29.03 3.46
CA PRO A 30 53.98 -27.90 3.57
C PRO A 30 52.84 -28.02 2.56
N LEU A 31 51.61 -27.76 3.00
CA LEU A 31 50.47 -27.51 2.12
C LEU A 31 50.62 -26.09 1.56
N LYS A 32 51.30 -25.95 0.42
CA LYS A 32 51.64 -24.65 -0.14
C LYS A 32 50.91 -24.41 -1.46
N VAL A 33 50.27 -23.25 -1.60
CA VAL A 33 49.77 -22.77 -2.88
C VAL A 33 50.39 -21.42 -3.20
N LYS A 34 51.08 -21.33 -4.35
CA LYS A 34 51.90 -20.17 -4.74
C LYS A 34 52.87 -19.78 -3.60
N GLN A 35 52.72 -18.57 -3.05
CA GLN A 35 53.54 -18.03 -1.96
C GLN A 35 52.96 -18.32 -0.57
N ARG A 36 51.74 -18.86 -0.46
CA ARG A 36 51.01 -19.03 0.80
C ARG A 36 51.06 -20.47 1.31
N THR A 37 51.39 -20.64 2.59
CA THR A 37 51.30 -21.94 3.29
C THR A 37 49.95 -22.04 3.99
N LEU A 38 49.12 -23.01 3.59
CA LEU A 38 47.82 -23.32 4.19
C LEU A 38 47.95 -24.16 5.47
N GLY A 39 49.02 -24.95 5.57
CA GLY A 39 49.28 -25.87 6.67
C GLY A 39 50.47 -26.78 6.38
N MET A 40 50.58 -27.90 7.09
CA MET A 40 51.55 -28.95 6.77
C MET A 40 50.93 -30.33 6.96
N ILE A 41 51.36 -31.30 6.16
CA ILE A 41 51.11 -32.72 6.40
C ILE A 41 52.34 -33.26 7.13
N ILE A 42 52.11 -33.98 8.23
CA ILE A 42 53.14 -34.68 9.00
C ILE A 42 52.86 -36.19 8.87
N LEU A 43 53.88 -36.93 8.50
CA LEU A 43 53.93 -38.38 8.56
C LEU A 43 54.96 -38.76 9.62
N GLY A 44 54.67 -39.71 10.49
CA GLY A 44 55.63 -40.13 11.52
C GLY A 44 55.48 -41.58 11.91
N HIS A 45 56.56 -42.10 12.48
CA HIS A 45 56.66 -43.44 13.07
C HIS A 45 57.01 -43.32 14.55
N ASP A 46 56.55 -44.30 15.34
CA ASP A 46 56.87 -44.51 16.75
C ASP A 46 58.19 -45.29 16.97
N GLU A 47 58.80 -45.74 15.87
CA GLU A 47 60.12 -46.35 15.79
C GLU A 47 61.12 -45.44 15.05
N GLU A 48 62.42 -45.68 15.25
CA GLU A 48 63.49 -44.95 14.56
C GLU A 48 63.68 -45.52 13.15
N VAL A 49 63.09 -44.87 12.15
CA VAL A 49 63.11 -45.30 10.74
C VAL A 49 63.54 -44.15 9.84
N ASP A 50 64.47 -44.41 8.92
CA ASP A 50 64.91 -43.42 7.93
C ASP A 50 63.92 -43.32 6.76
N PHE A 51 63.51 -42.09 6.42
CA PHE A 51 62.72 -41.83 5.22
C PHE A 51 63.60 -41.65 3.99
N THR A 52 63.17 -42.24 2.88
CA THR A 52 63.83 -42.14 1.58
C THR A 52 63.46 -40.85 0.84
N ALA A 53 64.29 -40.47 -0.13
CA ALA A 53 63.98 -39.34 -1.02
C ALA A 53 62.72 -39.56 -1.87
N ALA A 54 62.37 -40.81 -2.18
CA ALA A 54 61.17 -41.16 -2.92
C ALA A 54 59.89 -40.92 -2.09
N GLU A 55 59.92 -41.29 -0.80
CA GLU A 55 58.81 -41.05 0.14
C GLU A 55 58.62 -39.56 0.41
N LEU A 56 59.70 -38.80 0.54
CA LEU A 56 59.62 -37.34 0.67
C LEU A 56 59.02 -36.69 -0.58
N LYS A 57 59.40 -37.16 -1.77
CA LYS A 57 58.84 -36.70 -3.04
C LYS A 57 57.34 -37.04 -3.16
N LEU A 58 56.94 -38.23 -2.72
CA LEU A 58 55.55 -38.65 -2.68
C LEU A 58 54.73 -37.78 -1.72
N LEU A 59 55.18 -37.61 -0.47
CA LEU A 59 54.51 -36.76 0.52
C LEU A 59 54.37 -35.32 0.03
N THR A 60 55.43 -34.77 -0.59
CA THR A 60 55.40 -33.41 -1.14
C THR A 60 54.40 -33.27 -2.29
N THR A 61 54.30 -34.29 -3.15
CA THR A 61 53.33 -34.32 -4.26
C THR A 61 51.90 -34.36 -3.73
N ILE A 62 51.62 -35.23 -2.75
CA ILE A 62 50.33 -35.32 -2.06
C ILE A 62 50.00 -34.00 -1.38
N ALA A 63 50.95 -33.38 -0.69
CA ALA A 63 50.76 -32.10 -0.02
C ALA A 63 50.43 -30.98 -1.02
N PHE A 64 51.10 -30.94 -2.17
CA PHE A 64 50.82 -29.94 -3.20
C PHE A 64 49.44 -30.11 -3.83
N GLN A 65 49.07 -31.35 -4.21
CA GLN A 65 47.74 -31.65 -4.74
C GLN A 65 46.64 -31.38 -3.72
N SER A 66 46.86 -31.74 -2.45
CA SER A 66 45.92 -31.48 -1.36
C SER A 66 45.76 -29.98 -1.13
N ALA A 67 46.84 -29.21 -1.15
CA ALA A 67 46.79 -27.77 -1.00
C ALA A 67 45.99 -27.10 -2.13
N ALA A 68 46.18 -27.53 -3.38
CA ALA A 68 45.42 -27.04 -4.53
C ALA A 68 43.92 -27.40 -4.44
N ALA A 69 43.61 -28.62 -4.00
CA ALA A 69 42.22 -29.05 -3.80
C ALA A 69 41.53 -28.28 -2.67
N ILE A 70 42.21 -28.06 -1.54
CA ILE A 70 41.71 -27.26 -0.42
C ILE A 70 41.45 -25.82 -0.86
N GLU A 71 42.40 -25.19 -1.57
CA GLU A 71 42.22 -23.82 -2.06
C GLU A 71 41.03 -23.73 -3.03
N SER A 72 40.91 -24.69 -3.95
CA SER A 72 39.79 -24.74 -4.90
C SER A 72 38.44 -24.87 -4.20
N ALA A 73 38.34 -25.76 -3.20
CA ALA A 73 37.14 -25.92 -2.40
C ALA A 73 36.79 -24.66 -1.60
N GLN A 74 37.78 -23.99 -1.01
CA GLN A 74 37.59 -22.73 -0.28
C GLN A 74 37.15 -21.59 -1.20
N LEU A 75 37.75 -21.46 -2.39
CA LEU A 75 37.36 -20.46 -3.38
C LEU A 75 35.94 -20.70 -3.89
N TYR A 76 35.58 -21.96 -4.15
CA TYR A 76 34.23 -22.33 -4.56
C TYR A 76 33.20 -22.01 -3.47
N GLN A 77 33.48 -22.38 -2.21
CA GLN A 77 32.61 -22.04 -1.08
C GLN A 77 32.46 -20.53 -0.89
N LYS A 78 33.57 -19.78 -1.03
CA LYS A 78 33.54 -18.31 -0.98
C LYS A 78 32.67 -17.73 -2.09
N GLY A 79 32.83 -18.20 -3.32
CA GLY A 79 32.02 -17.77 -4.46
C GLY A 79 30.53 -18.08 -4.29
N LEU A 80 30.19 -19.26 -3.75
CA LEU A 80 28.80 -19.61 -3.42
C LEU A 80 28.22 -18.70 -2.33
N LYS A 81 29.01 -18.37 -1.31
CA LYS A 81 28.58 -17.45 -0.26
C LYS A 81 28.33 -16.05 -0.83
N GLU A 82 29.27 -15.51 -1.61
CA GLU A 82 29.12 -14.20 -2.25
C GLU A 82 27.92 -14.14 -3.21
N ALA A 83 27.66 -15.22 -3.96
CA ALA A 83 26.49 -15.32 -4.83
C ALA A 83 25.17 -15.27 -4.04
N ARG A 84 25.09 -16.01 -2.91
CA ARG A 84 23.92 -15.98 -2.02
C ARG A 84 23.71 -14.62 -1.38
N ASP A 85 24.78 -14.02 -0.86
CA ASP A 85 24.73 -12.70 -0.23
C ASP A 85 24.24 -11.64 -1.26
N ARG A 86 24.66 -11.76 -2.53
CA ARG A 86 24.20 -10.89 -3.63
C ARG A 86 22.74 -11.11 -3.99
N GLU A 87 22.31 -12.37 -4.07
CA GLU A 87 20.90 -12.71 -4.34
C GLU A 87 19.98 -12.16 -3.24
N GLU A 88 20.37 -12.31 -1.97
CA GLU A 88 19.62 -11.78 -0.84
C GLU A 88 19.59 -10.24 -0.85
N ALA A 89 20.70 -9.59 -1.19
CA ALA A 89 20.75 -8.14 -1.35
C ALA A 89 19.82 -7.64 -2.46
N ILE A 90 19.82 -8.30 -3.62
CA ILE A 90 18.92 -7.97 -4.74
C ILE A 90 17.47 -8.16 -4.33
N LYS A 91 17.15 -9.27 -3.64
CA LYS A 91 15.80 -9.54 -3.15
C LYS A 91 15.33 -8.46 -2.16
N LYS A 92 16.18 -8.05 -1.21
CA LYS A 92 15.88 -6.97 -0.27
C LYS A 92 15.64 -5.63 -0.98
N ILE A 93 16.46 -5.31 -1.99
CA ILE A 93 16.24 -4.11 -2.80
C ILE A 93 14.89 -4.19 -3.52
N HIS A 94 14.58 -5.33 -4.13
CA HIS A 94 13.31 -5.54 -4.82
C HIS A 94 12.09 -5.39 -3.89
N GLU A 95 12.13 -6.01 -2.71
CA GLU A 95 11.07 -5.90 -1.69
C GLU A 95 10.87 -4.46 -1.21
N VAL A 96 11.95 -3.67 -1.11
CA VAL A 96 11.87 -2.26 -0.74
C VAL A 96 11.31 -1.44 -1.90
N SER A 97 11.76 -1.66 -3.14
CA SER A 97 11.26 -0.95 -4.32
C SER A 97 9.76 -1.13 -4.53
N GLN A 98 9.23 -2.34 -4.28
CA GLN A 98 7.79 -2.63 -4.37
C GLN A 98 6.93 -1.84 -3.35
N LYS A 99 7.52 -1.30 -2.28
CA LYS A 99 6.79 -0.46 -1.31
C LYS A 99 6.56 0.96 -1.84
N PHE A 100 7.31 1.38 -2.85
CA PHE A 100 7.22 2.72 -3.43
C PHE A 100 6.45 2.74 -4.75
N VAL A 101 6.40 1.61 -5.47
CA VAL A 101 5.59 1.46 -6.69
C VAL A 101 4.62 0.29 -6.50
N PRO A 102 3.30 0.52 -6.45
CA PRO A 102 2.33 -0.55 -6.26
C PRO A 102 2.47 -1.61 -7.37
N GLN A 103 2.59 -2.89 -7.00
CA GLN A 103 2.70 -3.96 -7.99
C GLN A 103 1.44 -4.07 -8.85
N GLU A 104 0.29 -3.76 -8.25
CA GLU A 104 -1.01 -3.74 -8.92
C GLU A 104 -1.09 -2.63 -9.98
N PHE A 105 -0.36 -1.53 -9.80
CA PHE A 105 -0.22 -0.50 -10.84
C PHE A 105 0.56 -1.04 -12.04
N ILE A 106 1.67 -1.76 -11.81
CA ILE A 106 2.46 -2.40 -12.88
C ILE A 106 1.61 -3.42 -13.65
N LYS A 107 0.85 -4.26 -12.94
CA LYS A 107 -0.12 -5.18 -13.56
C LYS A 107 -1.20 -4.44 -14.34
N SER A 108 -1.67 -3.32 -13.81
CA SER A 108 -2.66 -2.48 -14.50
C SER A 108 -2.08 -1.85 -15.78
N LEU A 109 -0.79 -1.55 -15.85
CA LEU A 109 -0.07 -1.18 -17.07
C LEU A 109 0.09 -2.34 -18.08
N GLY A 110 -0.30 -3.56 -17.72
CA GLY A 110 -0.14 -4.75 -18.57
C GLY A 110 1.27 -5.32 -18.53
N LYS A 111 2.01 -5.07 -17.44
CA LYS A 111 3.37 -5.56 -17.21
C LYS A 111 3.39 -6.48 -15.99
N ASP A 112 4.24 -7.48 -15.99
CA ASP A 112 4.36 -8.40 -14.84
C ASP A 112 5.48 -7.98 -13.88
N LYS A 113 6.51 -7.31 -14.42
CA LYS A 113 7.72 -6.95 -13.70
C LYS A 113 8.02 -5.46 -13.81
N LEU A 114 8.57 -4.90 -12.73
CA LEU A 114 9.04 -3.51 -12.70
C LEU A 114 10.10 -3.23 -13.78
N THR A 115 10.88 -4.24 -14.18
CA THR A 115 11.92 -4.12 -15.22
C THR A 115 11.37 -3.96 -16.64
N GLU A 116 10.07 -4.22 -16.86
CA GLU A 116 9.41 -4.08 -18.17
C GLU A 116 8.80 -2.69 -18.37
N VAL A 117 8.88 -1.84 -17.35
CA VAL A 117 8.29 -0.51 -17.28
C VAL A 117 9.26 0.48 -17.92
N ALA A 118 8.77 1.24 -18.90
CA ALA A 118 9.54 2.25 -19.60
C ALA A 118 8.85 3.61 -19.58
N LEU A 119 9.64 4.68 -19.70
CA LEU A 119 9.11 6.04 -19.86
C LEU A 119 8.19 6.10 -21.10
N GLY A 120 6.99 6.66 -20.92
CA GLY A 120 5.98 6.73 -21.97
C GLY A 120 5.05 5.52 -22.08
N ASP A 121 5.28 4.44 -21.32
CA ASP A 121 4.30 3.36 -21.19
C ASP A 121 2.97 3.95 -20.69
N GLN A 122 1.87 3.63 -21.38
CA GLN A 122 0.54 4.09 -20.99
C GLN A 122 -0.53 3.07 -21.38
N VAL A 123 -1.63 3.07 -20.62
CA VAL A 123 -2.82 2.27 -20.90
C VAL A 123 -4.07 3.05 -20.51
N GLU A 124 -5.07 3.04 -21.39
CA GLU A 124 -6.43 3.48 -21.03
C GLU A 124 -7.16 2.31 -20.37
N ARG A 125 -7.73 2.53 -19.19
CA ARG A 125 -8.63 1.58 -18.53
C ARG A 125 -9.84 2.28 -17.95
N GLU A 126 -10.96 1.57 -17.96
CA GLU A 126 -12.11 1.93 -17.14
C GLU A 126 -11.92 1.35 -15.73
N VAL A 127 -11.97 2.23 -14.73
CA VAL A 127 -11.76 1.89 -13.33
C VAL A 127 -12.67 2.72 -12.43
N THR A 128 -12.79 2.32 -11.17
CA THR A 128 -13.36 3.20 -10.15
C THR A 128 -12.25 3.89 -9.36
N VAL A 129 -12.34 5.21 -9.25
CA VAL A 129 -11.45 6.06 -8.45
C VAL A 129 -12.14 6.40 -7.14
N MET A 130 -11.43 6.21 -6.03
CA MET A 130 -11.88 6.59 -4.69
C MET A 130 -10.93 7.62 -4.11
N PHE A 131 -11.48 8.70 -3.57
CA PHE A 131 -10.78 9.59 -2.66
C PHE A 131 -11.34 9.44 -1.26
N THR A 132 -10.45 9.50 -0.27
CA THR A 132 -10.81 9.60 1.13
C THR A 132 -10.08 10.76 1.77
N ASP A 133 -10.73 11.40 2.73
CA ASP A 133 -10.21 12.52 3.52
C ASP A 133 -10.65 12.41 4.98
N ILE A 134 -9.76 12.71 5.91
CA ILE A 134 -10.05 12.77 7.35
C ILE A 134 -10.72 14.11 7.68
N ARG A 135 -11.95 14.04 8.16
CA ARG A 135 -12.74 15.21 8.55
C ARG A 135 -12.05 16.00 9.66
N GLY A 136 -11.91 17.30 9.44
CA GLY A 136 -11.32 18.20 10.42
C GLY A 136 -9.83 17.94 10.67
N PHE A 137 -9.13 17.31 9.71
CA PHE A 137 -7.72 16.99 9.86
C PHE A 137 -6.86 18.21 10.17
N THR A 138 -7.06 19.34 9.49
CA THR A 138 -6.29 20.58 9.74
C THR A 138 -6.34 20.96 11.22
N THR A 139 -7.55 21.04 11.79
CA THR A 139 -7.76 21.36 13.22
C THR A 139 -7.17 20.29 14.15
N LEU A 140 -7.22 19.02 13.76
CA LEU A 140 -6.58 17.94 14.51
C LEU A 140 -5.05 18.08 14.49
N SER A 141 -4.47 18.36 13.32
CA SER A 141 -3.03 18.44 13.08
C SER A 141 -2.40 19.64 13.79
N GLU A 142 -3.11 20.77 13.88
CA GLU A 142 -2.66 21.97 14.62
C GLU A 142 -2.51 21.73 16.12
N ARG A 143 -3.21 20.72 16.66
CA ARG A 143 -3.16 20.36 18.09
C ARG A 143 -2.10 19.30 18.42
N LEU A 144 -1.49 18.69 17.41
CA LEU A 144 -0.54 17.59 17.57
C LEU A 144 0.89 18.08 17.31
N ALA A 145 1.86 17.58 18.07
CA ALA A 145 3.25 17.79 17.70
C ALA A 145 3.55 17.10 16.36
N PRO A 146 4.48 17.59 15.52
CA PRO A 146 4.75 17.01 14.20
C PRO A 146 4.99 15.49 14.22
N LYS A 147 5.75 14.99 15.20
CA LYS A 147 6.01 13.55 15.38
C LYS A 147 4.73 12.76 15.67
N GLU A 148 3.84 13.31 16.48
CA GLU A 148 2.56 12.68 16.83
C GLU A 148 1.61 12.65 15.63
N ASN A 149 1.60 13.74 14.83
CA ASN A 149 0.84 13.80 13.59
C ASN A 149 1.33 12.74 12.59
N PHE A 150 2.64 12.58 12.41
CA PHE A 150 3.21 11.51 11.57
C PHE A 150 2.83 10.11 12.06
N LEU A 151 2.92 9.86 13.38
CA LEU A 151 2.50 8.58 13.96
C LEU A 151 1.01 8.32 13.79
N PHE A 152 0.18 9.37 13.88
CA PHE A 152 -1.25 9.29 13.62
C PHE A 152 -1.54 8.86 12.19
N ILE A 153 -0.98 9.57 11.19
CA ILE A 153 -1.18 9.26 9.78
C ILE A 153 -0.71 7.84 9.45
N ASN A 154 0.45 7.42 9.95
CA ASN A 154 0.94 6.06 9.75
C ASN A 154 0.02 5.01 10.41
N SER A 155 -0.54 5.31 11.59
CA SER A 155 -1.47 4.41 12.28
C SER A 155 -2.81 4.29 11.55
N PHE A 156 -3.31 5.39 10.98
CA PHE A 156 -4.49 5.42 10.13
C PHE A 156 -4.25 4.61 8.83
N ASN A 157 -3.19 4.93 8.09
CA ASN A 157 -2.86 4.27 6.82
C ASN A 157 -2.56 2.77 7.00
N LYS A 158 -1.97 2.37 8.13
CA LYS A 158 -1.73 0.95 8.47
C LYS A 158 -3.03 0.13 8.56
N ARG A 159 -4.14 0.76 8.96
CA ARG A 159 -5.46 0.11 9.04
C ARG A 159 -6.20 0.13 7.71
N MET A 160 -6.13 1.25 6.98
CA MET A 160 -6.86 1.41 5.72
C MET A 160 -6.20 0.69 4.54
N GLY A 161 -4.88 0.73 4.44
CA GLY A 161 -4.14 0.16 3.31
C GLY A 161 -4.42 -1.33 3.02
N PRO A 162 -4.45 -2.22 4.04
CA PRO A 162 -4.77 -3.63 3.83
C PRO A 162 -6.18 -3.87 3.25
N ILE A 163 -7.16 -3.03 3.60
CA ILE A 163 -8.55 -3.17 3.11
C ILE A 163 -8.61 -2.97 1.60
N ILE A 164 -7.88 -1.98 1.09
CA ILE A 164 -7.77 -1.72 -0.35
C ILE A 164 -7.08 -2.90 -1.07
N ARG A 165 -5.95 -3.37 -0.53
CA ARG A 165 -5.13 -4.40 -1.19
C ARG A 165 -5.79 -5.79 -1.26
N LYS A 166 -6.80 -6.06 -0.42
CA LYS A 166 -7.45 -7.37 -0.30
C LYS A 166 -7.98 -7.92 -1.63
N ASN A 167 -8.40 -7.05 -2.56
CA ASN A 167 -9.02 -7.44 -3.82
C ASN A 167 -8.17 -7.13 -5.08
N GLU A 168 -6.84 -6.97 -4.93
CA GLU A 168 -5.91 -6.51 -5.98
C GLU A 168 -6.16 -5.07 -6.45
N ASP A 169 -6.79 -4.26 -5.59
CA ASP A 169 -6.89 -2.81 -5.75
C ASP A 169 -5.72 -2.13 -5.03
N PHE A 170 -5.45 -0.86 -5.34
CA PHE A 170 -4.24 -0.21 -4.81
C PHE A 170 -4.41 1.26 -4.50
N ILE A 171 -3.65 1.72 -3.49
CA ILE A 171 -3.49 3.13 -3.19
C ILE A 171 -2.45 3.69 -4.15
N MET A 172 -2.89 4.62 -5.01
CA MET A 172 -1.99 5.29 -5.93
C MET A 172 -1.12 6.31 -5.19
N GLN A 173 -1.75 7.10 -4.31
CA GLN A 173 -1.03 8.16 -3.61
C GLN A 173 -1.65 8.44 -2.24
N TYR A 174 -0.79 8.51 -1.22
CA TYR A 174 -1.14 9.08 0.08
C TYR A 174 -1.07 10.60 0.02
N ARG A 175 -2.04 11.25 0.64
CA ARG A 175 -2.15 12.71 0.78
C ARG A 175 -2.26 12.98 2.28
N GLY A 176 -1.74 14.09 2.81
CA GLY A 176 -1.55 14.26 4.26
C GLY A 176 -2.71 13.80 5.16
N ASP A 177 -3.94 14.09 4.75
CA ASP A 177 -5.22 13.80 5.39
C ASP A 177 -6.00 12.62 4.81
N GLY A 178 -5.45 11.88 3.85
CA GLY A 178 -6.23 10.88 3.11
C GLY A 178 -5.45 10.16 2.03
N PHE A 179 -6.14 9.63 1.04
CA PHE A 179 -5.47 8.97 -0.09
C PHE A 179 -6.38 8.83 -1.30
N MET A 180 -5.75 8.60 -2.45
CA MET A 180 -6.40 8.19 -3.69
C MET A 180 -6.15 6.70 -3.93
N ALA A 181 -7.21 5.94 -4.13
CA ALA A 181 -7.17 4.53 -4.49
C ALA A 181 -7.84 4.26 -5.84
N ILE A 182 -7.32 3.27 -6.55
CA ILE A 182 -7.79 2.83 -7.87
C ILE A 182 -8.27 1.40 -7.76
N PHE A 183 -9.45 1.17 -8.31
CA PHE A 183 -10.13 -0.12 -8.31
C PHE A 183 -10.35 -0.61 -9.74
N PRO A 184 -9.38 -1.36 -10.32
CA PRO A 184 -9.47 -1.83 -11.70
C PRO A 184 -10.64 -2.79 -11.96
N LYS A 185 -11.15 -3.43 -10.91
CA LYS A 185 -12.29 -4.37 -10.98
C LYS A 185 -13.65 -3.68 -10.85
N GLY A 186 -13.67 -2.34 -10.74
CA GLY A 186 -14.90 -1.54 -10.75
C GLY A 186 -15.47 -1.21 -9.38
N SER A 187 -16.68 -0.66 -9.38
CA SER A 187 -17.29 0.01 -8.23
C SER A 187 -17.69 -0.92 -7.10
N GLN A 188 -17.92 -2.21 -7.39
CA GLN A 188 -18.30 -3.19 -6.37
C GLN A 188 -17.21 -3.32 -5.30
N ASN A 189 -15.95 -3.47 -5.71
CA ASN A 189 -14.83 -3.58 -4.79
C ASN A 189 -14.60 -2.27 -4.04
N ALA A 190 -14.70 -1.14 -4.74
CA ALA A 190 -14.52 0.17 -4.16
C ALA A 190 -15.53 0.47 -3.06
N LEU A 191 -16.81 0.16 -3.29
CA LEU A 191 -17.87 0.40 -2.32
C LEU A 191 -17.77 -0.55 -1.12
N GLN A 192 -17.45 -1.82 -1.37
CA GLN A 192 -17.19 -2.80 -0.31
C GLN A 192 -16.01 -2.36 0.58
N ALA A 193 -14.89 -1.95 -0.03
CA ALA A 193 -13.73 -1.44 0.71
C ALA A 193 -14.08 -0.17 1.50
N SER A 194 -14.89 0.73 0.93
CA SER A 194 -15.35 1.95 1.60
C SER A 194 -16.16 1.65 2.87
N VAL A 195 -17.03 0.63 2.82
CA VAL A 195 -17.79 0.16 3.99
C VAL A 195 -16.86 -0.50 5.01
N GLU A 196 -15.96 -1.40 4.57
CA GLU A 196 -14.98 -2.05 5.45
C GLU A 196 -14.06 -1.03 6.16
N MET A 197 -13.67 0.05 5.47
CA MET A 197 -12.89 1.15 6.04
C MET A 197 -13.64 1.87 7.17
N HIS A 198 -14.95 2.09 7.03
CA HIS A 198 -15.74 2.72 8.08
C HIS A 198 -15.91 1.82 9.31
N LEU A 199 -16.06 0.50 9.10
CA LEU A 199 -16.09 -0.47 10.20
C LEU A 199 -14.75 -0.51 10.95
N ALA A 200 -13.64 -0.59 10.23
CA ALA A 200 -12.30 -0.54 10.83
C ALA A 200 -12.00 0.81 11.51
N LEU A 201 -12.59 1.91 11.01
CA LEU A 201 -12.48 3.22 11.64
C LEU A 201 -13.25 3.28 12.96
N ALA A 202 -14.41 2.62 13.06
CA ALA A 202 -15.18 2.53 14.30
C ALA A 202 -14.37 1.82 15.39
N GLU A 203 -13.78 0.66 15.07
CA GLU A 203 -12.86 -0.06 15.98
C GLU A 203 -11.65 0.80 16.37
N TYR A 204 -11.06 1.50 15.41
CA TYR A 204 -9.96 2.42 15.68
C TYR A 204 -10.36 3.57 16.61
N ASN A 205 -11.58 4.08 16.47
CA ASN A 205 -12.09 5.14 17.34
C ASN A 205 -12.32 4.65 18.77
N GLU A 206 -12.75 3.42 18.98
CA GLU A 206 -12.83 2.82 20.33
C GLU A 206 -11.44 2.79 20.98
N GLU A 207 -10.41 2.35 20.27
CA GLU A 207 -9.03 2.39 20.76
C GLU A 207 -8.54 3.81 21.08
N ARG A 208 -8.94 4.79 20.27
CA ARG A 208 -8.57 6.20 20.48
C ARG A 208 -9.25 6.75 21.73
N ILE A 209 -10.54 6.52 21.90
CA ILE A 209 -11.31 6.95 23.06
C ILE A 209 -10.72 6.33 24.34
N ALA A 210 -10.41 5.03 24.33
CA ALA A 210 -9.75 4.35 25.45
C ALA A 210 -8.39 4.96 25.83
N LYS A 211 -7.74 5.68 24.91
CA LYS A 211 -6.46 6.40 25.11
C LYS A 211 -6.65 7.91 25.27
N ASN A 212 -7.86 8.38 25.59
CA ASN A 212 -8.22 9.80 25.71
C ASN A 212 -7.88 10.63 24.47
N ARG A 213 -7.98 10.04 23.27
CA ARG A 213 -7.80 10.72 21.99
C ARG A 213 -9.14 10.94 21.33
N LEU A 214 -9.29 12.08 20.65
CA LEU A 214 -10.50 12.37 19.89
C LEU A 214 -10.72 11.31 18.79
N PRO A 215 -11.97 10.85 18.60
CA PRO A 215 -12.33 10.03 17.45
C PRO A 215 -12.14 10.81 16.16
N VAL A 216 -12.04 10.09 15.05
CA VAL A 216 -11.82 10.63 13.71
C VAL A 216 -12.91 10.12 12.78
N HIS A 217 -13.30 10.96 11.82
CA HIS A 217 -14.27 10.61 10.79
C HIS A 217 -13.61 10.75 9.43
N ILE A 218 -14.09 10.01 8.44
CA ILE A 218 -13.63 10.13 7.05
C ILE A 218 -14.80 10.44 6.13
N GLY A 219 -14.51 11.18 5.07
CA GLY A 219 -15.37 11.25 3.89
C GLY A 219 -14.80 10.36 2.80
N ILE A 220 -15.68 9.73 2.02
CA ILE A 220 -15.30 9.00 0.82
C ILE A 220 -16.11 9.51 -0.37
N GLY A 221 -15.43 9.78 -1.48
CA GLY A 221 -16.03 10.09 -2.77
C GLY A 221 -15.57 9.12 -3.85
N MET A 222 -16.51 8.64 -4.67
CA MET A 222 -16.25 7.65 -5.71
C MET A 222 -16.74 8.11 -7.08
N GLN A 223 -15.94 7.81 -8.11
CA GLN A 223 -16.31 8.01 -9.51
C GLN A 223 -15.80 6.85 -10.37
N ASN A 224 -16.68 6.26 -11.17
CA ASN A 224 -16.31 5.31 -12.21
C ASN A 224 -16.07 6.03 -13.54
N GLY A 225 -15.08 5.58 -14.28
CA GLY A 225 -14.84 6.08 -15.63
C GLY A 225 -13.47 5.69 -16.19
N LYS A 226 -13.23 6.13 -17.42
CA LYS A 226 -11.97 5.91 -18.12
C LYS A 226 -10.87 6.80 -17.55
N LEU A 227 -9.66 6.26 -17.47
CA LEU A 227 -8.45 7.03 -17.20
C LEU A 227 -7.26 6.46 -17.95
N ILE A 228 -6.25 7.30 -18.15
CA ILE A 228 -4.95 6.87 -18.67
C ILE A 228 -4.00 6.76 -17.47
N MET A 229 -3.47 5.56 -17.26
CA MET A 229 -2.35 5.28 -16.37
C MET A 229 -1.08 5.22 -17.20
N GLY A 230 0.01 5.82 -16.74
CA GLY A 230 1.28 5.75 -17.45
C GLY A 230 2.49 6.13 -16.63
N ILE A 231 3.64 6.05 -17.26
CA ILE A 231 4.93 6.44 -16.69
C ILE A 231 5.38 7.74 -17.35
N THR A 232 5.59 8.76 -16.53
CA THR A 232 6.06 10.08 -16.96
C THR A 232 7.36 10.42 -16.23
N GLY A 233 7.95 11.58 -16.52
CA GLY A 233 9.20 12.04 -15.92
C GLY A 233 10.32 12.15 -16.94
N ASP A 234 11.54 11.87 -16.50
CA ASP A 234 12.76 11.98 -17.31
C ASP A 234 13.64 10.72 -17.16
N VAL A 235 14.85 10.78 -17.72
CA VAL A 235 15.81 9.65 -17.74
C VAL A 235 16.28 9.25 -16.34
N GLU A 236 16.31 10.18 -15.39
CA GLU A 236 16.78 9.96 -14.02
C GLU A 236 15.64 9.67 -13.04
N ARG A 237 14.43 10.17 -13.32
CA ARG A 237 13.25 10.00 -12.47
C ARG A 237 12.00 9.67 -13.27
N MET A 238 11.55 8.43 -13.13
CA MET A 238 10.23 7.99 -13.56
C MET A 238 9.20 8.18 -12.46
N ASP A 239 7.99 8.61 -12.84
CA ASP A 239 6.86 8.80 -11.94
C ASP A 239 5.59 8.17 -12.52
N ALA A 240 4.84 7.49 -11.66
CA ALA A 240 3.55 6.92 -12.01
C ALA A 240 2.53 8.05 -12.10
N ALA A 241 1.95 8.23 -13.28
CA ALA A 241 0.99 9.29 -13.54
C ALA A 241 -0.38 8.73 -13.90
N ILE A 242 -1.41 9.44 -13.46
CA ILE A 242 -2.76 9.29 -13.96
C ILE A 242 -3.21 10.60 -14.57
N ILE A 243 -3.71 10.54 -15.80
CA ILE A 243 -4.31 11.66 -16.49
C ILE A 243 -5.76 11.31 -16.75
N SER A 244 -6.69 11.97 -16.03
CA SER A 244 -8.12 11.79 -16.27
C SER A 244 -9.00 12.83 -15.59
N ASP A 245 -10.06 13.22 -16.30
CA ASP A 245 -11.20 13.94 -15.74
C ASP A 245 -11.97 13.12 -14.68
N THR A 246 -11.93 11.79 -14.76
CA THR A 246 -12.50 10.86 -13.76
C THR A 246 -11.88 11.08 -12.39
N VAL A 247 -10.55 11.27 -12.31
CA VAL A 247 -9.84 11.55 -11.04
C VAL A 247 -10.25 12.91 -10.46
N ASN A 248 -10.30 13.94 -11.31
CA ASN A 248 -10.73 15.27 -10.90
C ASN A 248 -12.17 15.27 -10.41
N THR A 249 -13.05 14.50 -11.07
CA THR A 249 -14.44 14.33 -10.65
C THR A 249 -14.50 13.62 -9.30
N ALA A 250 -13.81 12.48 -9.13
CA ALA A 250 -13.78 11.72 -7.87
C ALA A 250 -13.35 12.59 -6.66
N SER A 251 -12.28 13.37 -6.83
CA SER A 251 -11.78 14.30 -5.80
C SER A 251 -12.83 15.35 -5.42
N ARG A 252 -13.58 15.86 -6.40
CA ARG A 252 -14.68 16.80 -6.13
C ARG A 252 -15.86 16.12 -5.45
N ILE A 253 -16.23 14.90 -5.85
CA ILE A 253 -17.28 14.12 -5.17
C ILE A 253 -16.91 13.88 -3.71
N GLU A 254 -15.64 13.57 -3.40
CA GLU A 254 -15.18 13.48 -2.01
C GLU A 254 -15.41 14.82 -1.29
N GLY A 255 -15.00 15.95 -1.86
CA GLY A 255 -15.23 17.26 -1.25
C GLY A 255 -16.71 17.55 -0.96
N LEU A 256 -17.63 17.05 -1.81
CA LEU A 256 -19.08 17.18 -1.60
C LEU A 256 -19.60 16.35 -0.44
N SER A 257 -18.96 15.24 -0.09
CA SER A 257 -19.39 14.44 1.05
C SER A 257 -19.40 15.26 2.35
N LYS A 258 -18.53 16.26 2.49
CA LYS A 258 -18.54 17.20 3.63
C LYS A 258 -19.78 18.09 3.63
N HIS A 259 -20.15 18.58 2.45
CA HIS A 259 -21.30 19.46 2.27
C HIS A 259 -22.62 18.75 2.54
N TYR A 260 -22.75 17.51 2.05
CA TYR A 260 -23.93 16.68 2.29
C TYR A 260 -23.95 16.00 3.66
N GLY A 261 -22.83 16.02 4.40
CA GLY A 261 -22.70 15.38 5.70
C GLY A 261 -22.73 13.84 5.61
N THR A 262 -22.25 13.27 4.50
CA THR A 262 -22.33 11.84 4.20
C THR A 262 -20.99 11.15 4.46
N SER A 263 -21.04 9.88 4.82
CA SER A 263 -19.87 9.02 5.00
C SER A 263 -19.28 8.58 3.64
N ILE A 264 -20.14 8.08 2.74
CA ILE A 264 -19.75 7.59 1.41
C ILE A 264 -20.66 8.22 0.36
N LEU A 265 -20.06 8.89 -0.61
CA LEU A 265 -20.75 9.52 -1.74
C LEU A 265 -20.27 8.93 -3.07
N LEU A 266 -21.20 8.60 -3.95
CA LEU A 266 -20.91 8.03 -5.26
C LEU A 266 -21.88 8.57 -6.32
N THR A 267 -21.44 8.54 -7.57
CA THR A 267 -22.26 8.96 -8.71
C THR A 267 -23.10 7.81 -9.28
N ASP A 268 -24.06 8.14 -10.14
CA ASP A 268 -24.78 7.19 -10.97
C ASP A 268 -23.86 6.25 -11.75
N LEU A 269 -22.73 6.76 -12.26
CA LEU A 269 -21.76 5.92 -12.98
C LEU A 269 -21.16 4.85 -12.09
N CYS A 270 -20.90 5.14 -10.81
CA CYS A 270 -20.49 4.11 -9.86
C CYS A 270 -21.62 3.13 -9.57
N LYS A 271 -22.82 3.65 -9.26
CA LYS A 271 -23.97 2.83 -8.89
C LYS A 271 -24.37 1.85 -10.01
N ASN A 272 -24.34 2.31 -11.25
CA ASN A 272 -24.66 1.50 -12.43
C ASN A 272 -23.57 0.47 -12.78
N ASN A 273 -22.34 0.64 -12.25
CA ASN A 273 -21.24 -0.31 -12.42
C ASN A 273 -21.19 -1.39 -11.31
N LEU A 274 -22.06 -1.30 -10.30
CA LEU A 274 -22.15 -2.33 -9.25
C LEU A 274 -22.70 -3.64 -9.82
N SER A 275 -22.05 -4.75 -9.48
CA SER A 275 -22.52 -6.09 -9.84
C SER A 275 -23.58 -6.64 -8.89
N ARG A 276 -23.59 -6.16 -7.63
CA ARG A 276 -24.53 -6.53 -6.58
C ARG A 276 -25.03 -5.28 -5.84
N PRO A 277 -25.79 -4.40 -6.51
CA PRO A 277 -26.30 -3.16 -5.90
C PRO A 277 -27.22 -3.42 -4.69
N GLU A 278 -27.91 -4.55 -4.66
CA GLU A 278 -28.80 -4.98 -3.58
C GLU A 278 -28.09 -5.26 -2.24
N ALA A 279 -26.76 -5.39 -2.26
CA ALA A 279 -25.96 -5.54 -1.05
C ALA A 279 -25.78 -4.23 -0.27
N PHE A 280 -26.22 -3.11 -0.83
CA PHE A 280 -26.02 -1.77 -0.29
C PHE A 280 -27.33 -0.97 -0.24
N ASP A 281 -27.38 -0.06 0.72
CA ASP A 281 -28.51 0.81 0.99
C ASP A 281 -28.13 2.23 0.54
N PHE A 282 -28.95 2.81 -0.36
CA PHE A 282 -28.66 4.11 -0.96
C PHE A 282 -29.74 5.15 -0.66
N ARG A 283 -29.33 6.41 -0.64
CA ARG A 283 -30.23 7.57 -0.73
C ARG A 283 -29.87 8.42 -1.95
N TYR A 284 -30.84 8.71 -2.80
CA TYR A 284 -30.65 9.62 -3.93
C TYR A 284 -30.65 11.08 -3.45
N LEU A 285 -29.60 11.82 -3.79
CA LEU A 285 -29.41 13.21 -3.35
C LEU A 285 -29.71 14.23 -4.46
N GLY A 286 -29.97 13.78 -5.69
CA GLY A 286 -30.23 14.67 -6.80
C GLY A 286 -29.08 14.84 -7.78
N PRO A 287 -29.33 15.62 -8.85
CA PRO A 287 -28.32 15.96 -9.83
C PRO A 287 -27.41 17.08 -9.30
N VAL A 288 -26.10 16.92 -9.50
CA VAL A 288 -25.08 17.94 -9.21
C VAL A 288 -24.33 18.28 -10.49
N GLN A 289 -24.07 19.56 -10.70
CA GLN A 289 -23.13 20.03 -11.71
C GLN A 289 -21.80 20.36 -11.05
N VAL A 290 -20.83 19.49 -11.29
CA VAL A 290 -19.47 19.66 -10.83
C VAL A 290 -18.73 20.61 -11.79
N GLN A 291 -17.94 21.53 -11.24
CA GLN A 291 -17.17 22.48 -12.04
C GLN A 291 -16.36 21.79 -13.14
N GLY A 292 -16.48 22.28 -14.38
CA GLY A 292 -15.82 21.72 -15.56
C GLY A 292 -16.60 20.62 -16.29
N LYS A 293 -17.75 20.19 -15.76
CA LYS A 293 -18.67 19.26 -16.44
C LYS A 293 -19.87 20.01 -17.03
N GLN A 294 -20.18 19.74 -18.29
CA GLN A 294 -21.40 20.23 -18.92
C GLN A 294 -22.64 19.44 -18.51
N LYS A 295 -22.50 18.12 -18.31
CA LYS A 295 -23.59 17.24 -17.89
C LYS A 295 -23.61 17.10 -16.37
N ALA A 296 -24.80 17.23 -15.77
CA ALA A 296 -25.01 16.92 -14.37
C ALA A 296 -24.84 15.41 -14.10
N LEU A 297 -24.37 15.08 -12.90
CA LEU A 297 -24.22 13.72 -12.41
C LEU A 297 -25.20 13.50 -11.27
N ASP A 298 -25.79 12.33 -11.20
CA ASP A 298 -26.71 11.97 -10.13
C ASP A 298 -25.90 11.48 -8.92
N LEU A 299 -26.18 12.04 -7.75
CA LEU A 299 -25.49 11.68 -6.50
C LEU A 299 -26.30 10.72 -5.65
N TYR A 300 -25.58 9.77 -5.07
CA TYR A 300 -26.10 8.83 -4.10
C TYR A 300 -25.21 8.82 -2.87
N GLU A 301 -25.84 8.82 -1.69
CA GLU A 301 -25.19 8.42 -0.45
C GLU A 301 -25.32 6.91 -0.28
N CYS A 302 -24.25 6.23 0.12
CA CYS A 302 -24.30 4.86 0.64
C CYS A 302 -24.27 4.90 2.17
N ILE A 303 -25.35 4.46 2.82
CA ILE A 303 -25.51 4.56 4.28
C ILE A 303 -24.89 3.37 5.04
N ASN A 304 -24.34 2.38 4.33
CA ASN A 304 -23.69 1.23 4.95
C ASN A 304 -22.42 1.59 5.73
N GLY A 305 -21.79 2.73 5.40
CA GLY A 305 -20.65 3.29 6.13
C GLY A 305 -21.01 4.09 7.38
N ASP A 306 -22.29 4.37 7.61
CA ASP A 306 -22.72 5.09 8.82
C ASP A 306 -22.63 4.21 10.06
N HIS A 307 -22.40 4.85 11.21
CA HIS A 307 -22.47 4.14 12.49
C HIS A 307 -23.87 3.55 12.71
N VAL A 308 -23.95 2.47 13.52
CA VAL A 308 -25.13 1.60 13.61
C VAL A 308 -26.44 2.36 13.89
N ALA A 309 -26.42 3.33 14.82
CA ALA A 309 -27.62 4.08 15.19
C ALA A 309 -28.11 5.00 14.05
N LEU A 310 -27.22 5.76 13.40
CA LEU A 310 -27.56 6.59 12.25
C LEU A 310 -28.00 5.76 11.05
N ARG A 311 -27.31 4.65 10.73
CA ARG A 311 -27.74 3.76 9.64
C ARG A 311 -29.16 3.24 9.87
N LYS A 312 -29.46 2.75 11.08
CA LYS A 312 -30.81 2.28 11.44
C LYS A 312 -31.85 3.39 11.32
N HIS A 313 -31.54 4.59 11.79
CA HIS A 313 -32.40 5.75 11.61
C HIS A 313 -32.65 6.02 10.12
N LYS A 314 -31.59 6.05 9.29
CA LYS A 314 -31.70 6.34 7.87
C LYS A 314 -32.51 5.30 7.09
N LEU A 315 -32.39 4.02 7.46
CA LEU A 315 -33.22 2.94 6.91
C LEU A 315 -34.69 3.11 7.27
N ASN A 316 -34.98 3.39 8.55
CA ASN A 316 -36.36 3.58 9.01
C ASN A 316 -37.05 4.79 8.37
N THR A 317 -36.29 5.81 8.00
CA THR A 317 -36.81 7.04 7.37
C THR A 317 -36.60 7.08 5.86
N LEU A 318 -36.15 6.00 5.22
CA LEU A 318 -35.79 5.98 3.80
C LEU A 318 -36.96 6.39 2.91
N GLY A 319 -38.13 5.78 3.08
CA GLY A 319 -39.32 6.13 2.29
C GLY A 319 -39.78 7.59 2.51
N THR A 320 -39.67 8.10 3.73
CA THR A 320 -39.94 9.51 4.04
C THR A 320 -38.93 10.44 3.35
N PHE A 321 -37.65 10.04 3.32
CA PHE A 321 -36.61 10.81 2.64
C PHE A 321 -36.84 10.86 1.13
N GLU A 322 -37.17 9.72 0.51
CA GLU A 322 -37.51 9.64 -0.91
C GLU A 322 -38.74 10.49 -1.26
N GLN A 323 -39.77 10.48 -0.41
CA GLN A 323 -40.93 11.36 -0.55
C GLN A 323 -40.53 12.83 -0.47
N GLY A 324 -39.69 13.20 0.50
CA GLY A 324 -39.17 14.57 0.65
C GLY A 324 -38.40 15.03 -0.59
N MET A 325 -37.54 14.17 -1.15
CA MET A 325 -36.80 14.45 -2.38
C MET A 325 -37.73 14.58 -3.60
N ALA A 326 -38.75 13.72 -3.71
CA ALA A 326 -39.73 13.82 -4.79
C ALA A 326 -40.51 15.14 -4.76
N LEU A 327 -40.95 15.58 -3.56
CA LEU A 327 -41.59 16.88 -3.36
C LEU A 327 -40.63 18.04 -3.68
N TYR A 328 -39.37 17.92 -3.26
CA TYR A 328 -38.33 18.91 -3.52
C TYR A 328 -38.14 19.15 -5.02
N PHE A 329 -38.00 18.08 -5.83
CA PHE A 329 -37.84 18.21 -7.28
C PHE A 329 -39.12 18.63 -8.01
N LYS A 330 -40.30 18.41 -7.42
CA LYS A 330 -41.58 18.95 -7.92
C LYS A 330 -41.80 20.42 -7.58
N LYS A 331 -40.84 21.10 -6.94
CA LYS A 331 -40.94 22.48 -6.45
C LYS A 331 -41.99 22.67 -5.34
N GLU A 332 -42.43 21.59 -4.69
CA GLU A 332 -43.36 21.61 -3.56
C GLU A 332 -42.61 21.84 -2.23
N PHE A 333 -41.83 22.93 -2.16
CA PHE A 333 -40.82 23.13 -1.11
C PHE A 333 -41.39 23.18 0.32
N ALA A 334 -42.59 23.72 0.50
CA ALA A 334 -43.23 23.74 1.82
C ALA A 334 -43.50 22.31 2.33
N MET A 335 -44.02 21.43 1.48
CA MET A 335 -44.26 20.02 1.85
C MET A 335 -42.97 19.24 1.97
N ALA A 336 -41.97 19.51 1.12
CA ALA A 336 -40.64 18.94 1.25
C ALA A 336 -39.99 19.30 2.61
N ALA A 337 -40.04 20.57 3.01
CA ALA A 337 -39.52 21.05 4.29
C ALA A 337 -40.22 20.35 5.48
N VAL A 338 -41.55 20.26 5.47
CA VAL A 338 -42.29 19.53 6.51
C VAL A 338 -41.85 18.06 6.57
N THR A 339 -41.67 17.42 5.42
CA THR A 339 -41.24 16.01 5.33
C THR A 339 -39.83 15.81 5.89
N PHE A 340 -38.86 16.63 5.50
CA PHE A 340 -37.50 16.53 6.06
C PHE A 340 -37.45 16.89 7.55
N GLN A 341 -38.29 17.82 8.02
CA GLN A 341 -38.39 18.17 9.43
C GLN A 341 -38.82 16.99 10.30
N GLN A 342 -39.67 16.09 9.78
CA GLN A 342 -40.06 14.86 10.49
C GLN A 342 -38.84 13.94 10.71
N ILE A 343 -37.99 13.80 9.69
CA ILE A 343 -36.74 13.01 9.76
C ILE A 343 -35.79 13.61 10.79
N VAL A 344 -35.52 14.91 10.69
CA VAL A 344 -34.59 15.62 11.58
C VAL A 344 -35.08 15.63 13.04
N LYS A 345 -36.40 15.67 13.26
CA LYS A 345 -36.98 15.57 14.62
C LYS A 345 -36.73 14.19 15.25
N MET A 346 -36.69 13.13 14.45
CA MET A 346 -36.40 11.77 14.92
C MET A 346 -34.91 11.57 15.20
N ASN A 347 -34.01 12.11 14.38
CA ASN A 347 -32.59 12.16 14.66
C ASN A 347 -31.93 13.43 14.07
N PRO A 348 -31.51 14.40 14.91
CA PRO A 348 -30.84 15.62 14.45
C PRO A 348 -29.47 15.40 13.78
N GLU A 349 -28.87 14.21 13.93
CA GLU A 349 -27.59 13.84 13.32
C GLU A 349 -27.70 13.43 11.85
N ASP A 350 -28.92 13.32 11.30
CA ASP A 350 -29.13 13.18 9.85
C ASP A 350 -28.87 14.52 9.15
N HIS A 351 -27.58 14.82 8.96
CA HIS A 351 -27.09 16.05 8.36
C HIS A 351 -27.61 16.23 6.93
N THR A 352 -27.78 15.13 6.19
CA THR A 352 -28.30 15.15 4.82
C THR A 352 -29.77 15.59 4.81
N ALA A 353 -30.62 15.01 5.67
CA ALA A 353 -32.01 15.47 5.80
C ALA A 353 -32.09 16.93 6.28
N LYS A 354 -31.22 17.35 7.21
CA LYS A 354 -31.14 18.73 7.68
C LYS A 354 -30.72 19.71 6.58
N LEU A 355 -29.81 19.31 5.69
CA LEU A 355 -29.41 20.11 4.54
C LEU A 355 -30.61 20.36 3.62
N PHE A 356 -31.36 19.31 3.26
CA PHE A 356 -32.52 19.46 2.38
C PHE A 356 -33.68 20.20 3.03
N LEU A 357 -33.89 20.05 4.34
CA LEU A 357 -34.80 20.89 5.12
C LEU A 357 -34.47 22.38 4.95
N ASN A 358 -33.22 22.76 5.22
CA ASN A 358 -32.78 24.15 5.14
C ASN A 358 -32.89 24.69 3.70
N ARG A 359 -32.55 23.87 2.70
CA ARG A 359 -32.70 24.23 1.28
C ARG A 359 -34.15 24.46 0.90
N ALA A 360 -35.03 23.51 1.23
CA ALA A 360 -36.45 23.63 0.96
C ALA A 360 -37.02 24.89 1.63
N ALA A 361 -36.68 25.14 2.90
CA ALA A 361 -37.10 26.34 3.61
C ALA A 361 -36.63 27.64 2.93
N HIS A 362 -35.39 27.68 2.44
CA HIS A 362 -34.85 28.85 1.72
C HIS A 362 -35.56 29.09 0.38
N LEU A 363 -35.84 28.03 -0.36
CA LEU A 363 -36.48 28.08 -1.69
C LEU A 363 -37.95 28.50 -1.64
N ILE A 364 -38.65 28.33 -0.50
CA ILE A 364 -40.02 28.83 -0.31
C ILE A 364 -40.10 30.35 -0.52
N THR A 365 -39.05 31.07 -0.12
CA THR A 365 -39.01 32.55 -0.18
C THR A 365 -38.37 33.11 -1.44
N GLN A 366 -37.91 32.26 -2.35
CA GLN A 366 -37.24 32.69 -3.58
C GLN A 366 -38.16 32.54 -4.79
N GLU A 367 -38.10 33.50 -5.71
CA GLU A 367 -38.67 33.32 -7.05
C GLU A 367 -37.77 32.38 -7.85
N ILE A 368 -38.32 31.25 -8.28
CA ILE A 368 -37.60 30.21 -9.01
C ILE A 368 -38.12 30.18 -10.44
N GLY A 369 -37.22 30.29 -11.40
CA GLY A 369 -37.54 30.17 -12.82
C GLY A 369 -38.15 28.82 -13.19
N ASP A 370 -38.92 28.80 -14.28
CA ASP A 370 -39.52 27.57 -14.80
C ASP A 370 -38.45 26.53 -15.21
N ASP A 371 -37.26 27.00 -15.59
CA ASP A 371 -36.09 26.22 -16.00
C ASP A 371 -35.27 25.62 -14.86
N TRP A 372 -35.68 25.81 -13.60
CA TRP A 372 -35.01 25.19 -12.45
C TRP A 372 -35.11 23.67 -12.50
N LYS A 373 -33.95 23.00 -12.54
CA LYS A 373 -33.80 21.54 -12.63
C LYS A 373 -33.32 20.89 -11.33
N GLY A 374 -33.25 21.65 -10.23
CA GLY A 374 -32.67 21.16 -8.96
C GLY A 374 -31.19 20.80 -9.05
N VAL A 375 -30.51 21.21 -10.12
CA VAL A 375 -29.09 20.95 -10.36
C VAL A 375 -28.27 21.89 -9.48
N GLU A 376 -27.53 21.32 -8.55
CA GLU A 376 -26.64 22.11 -7.70
C GLU A 376 -25.36 22.45 -8.47
N SER A 377 -25.12 23.73 -8.75
CA SER A 377 -23.84 24.21 -9.30
C SER A 377 -22.87 24.47 -8.18
N ILE A 378 -21.85 23.62 -8.05
CA ILE A 378 -20.85 23.74 -6.99
C ILE A 378 -19.57 24.29 -7.60
N SER A 379 -19.46 25.62 -7.63
CA SER A 379 -18.20 26.32 -7.85
C SER A 379 -17.45 26.42 -6.53
N LYS A 380 -16.15 26.07 -6.52
CA LYS A 380 -15.31 26.17 -5.31
C LYS A 380 -15.52 27.50 -4.56
N LYS A 381 -15.64 27.41 -3.23
CA LYS A 381 -15.04 28.41 -2.34
C LYS A 381 -13.61 27.98 -2.04
#